data_AF-A0A3D5QCR8-F1
#
_entry.id   AF-A0A3D5QCR8-F1
#
_cell.length_a   1.000
_cell.length_b   1.000
_cell.length_c   1.000
_cell.angle_alpha   90.00
_cell.angle_beta   90.00
_cell.angle_gamma   90.00
#
_symmetry.space_group_name_H-M   'P 1'
#
loop_
_entity.id
_entity.type
_entity.pdbx_description
1 polymer ?
#
loop_
_entity_poly.entity_id
_entity_poly.type
_entity_poly.pdbx_seq_one_letter_code
_entity_poly.pdbx_strand_id
1 'polypeptide(L)' 'MSGNSFGKIFRITTFGESHGPAVGVVLDGCPAGLELHEDDIQKELDRRRPGQSEITTPRDEPDKVEILSGVFEGKTT' A
#
# COMPACT_ATOMS: atom_id res chain seq x y z
N MET A 1 8.22 16.63 -13.62
CA MET A 1 7.42 15.51 -13.12
C MET A 1 7.84 15.26 -11.69
N SER A 2 6.90 15.41 -10.77
CA SER A 2 7.11 15.45 -9.31
C SER A 2 7.77 14.17 -8.80
N GLY A 3 8.72 14.31 -7.87
CA GLY A 3 9.40 13.18 -7.27
C GLY A 3 8.41 12.18 -6.69
N ASN A 4 8.51 10.93 -7.12
CA ASN A 4 7.71 9.82 -6.63
C ASN A 4 8.32 9.15 -5.38
N SER A 5 9.44 9.68 -4.89
CA SER A 5 10.13 9.20 -3.70
C SER A 5 10.07 10.21 -2.55
N PHE A 6 9.78 9.72 -1.35
CA PHE A 6 9.78 10.48 -0.11
C PHE A 6 10.61 9.76 0.96
N GLY A 7 11.40 10.50 1.75
CA GLY A 7 12.25 9.94 2.81
C GLY A 7 13.71 9.71 2.40
N LYS A 8 14.54 9.31 3.39
CA LYS A 8 15.99 9.11 3.21
C LYS A 8 16.47 7.76 3.74
N ILE A 9 16.22 7.46 5.01
CA ILE A 9 16.56 6.17 5.64
C ILE A 9 15.40 5.19 5.41
N PHE A 10 14.22 5.54 5.92
CA PHE A 10 12.97 4.92 5.50
C PHE A 10 12.47 5.69 4.28
N ARG A 11 12.47 5.04 3.11
CA ARG A 11 12.13 5.69 1.83
C ARG A 11 10.95 4.99 1.18
N ILE A 12 10.03 5.79 0.69
CA ILE A 12 8.80 5.37 0.03
C ILE A 12 8.89 5.81 -1.42
N THR A 13 8.74 4.89 -2.36
CA THR A 13 8.71 5.21 -3.80
C THR A 13 7.46 4.64 -4.43
N THR A 14 6.60 5.48 -5.00
CA THR A 14 5.34 5.05 -5.62
C THR A 14 5.45 4.96 -7.14
N PHE A 15 4.59 4.13 -7.75
CA PHE A 15 4.47 4.01 -9.20
C PHE A 15 3.06 3.59 -9.61
N GLY A 16 2.75 3.68 -10.90
CA GLY A 16 1.45 3.30 -11.46
C GLY A 16 0.53 4.49 -11.67
N GLU A 17 -0.62 4.20 -12.29
CA GLU A 17 -1.62 5.19 -12.71
C GLU A 17 -3.01 4.71 -12.34
N SER A 18 -3.95 5.63 -12.11
CA SER A 18 -5.33 5.31 -11.70
C SER A 18 -6.13 4.49 -12.73
N HIS A 19 -5.74 4.57 -14.00
CA HIS A 19 -6.34 3.78 -15.10
C HIS A 19 -5.39 2.68 -15.58
N GLY A 20 -4.25 2.52 -14.91
CA GLY A 20 -3.28 1.46 -15.18
C GLY A 20 -3.73 0.13 -14.57
N PRO A 21 -2.98 -0.94 -14.84
CA PRO A 21 -3.31 -2.27 -14.31
C PRO A 21 -3.15 -2.36 -12.79
N ALA A 22 -2.27 -1.54 -12.20
CA ALA A 22 -2.02 -1.49 -10.77
C ALA A 22 -1.38 -0.15 -10.36
N VAL A 23 -1.50 0.16 -9.07
CA VAL A 23 -0.70 1.18 -8.36
C VAL A 23 0.16 0.45 -7.35
N GLY A 24 1.42 0.84 -7.22
CA GLY A 24 2.37 0.15 -6.36
C GLY A 24 3.27 1.09 -5.57
N VAL A 25 3.92 0.51 -4.56
CA VAL A 25 4.86 1.19 -3.68
C VAL A 25 6.04 0.28 -3.37
N VAL A 26 7.23 0.86 -3.32
CA VAL A 26 8.45 0.23 -2.83
C VAL A 26 8.84 0.95 -1.53
N LEU A 27 9.07 0.15 -0.48
CA LEU A 27 9.53 0.63 0.82
C LEU A 27 10.96 0.17 1.06
N ASP A 28 11.88 1.11 1.24
CA ASP A 28 13.28 0.85 1.59
C ASP A 28 13.55 1.21 3.06
N GLY A 29 14.48 0.49 3.69
CA GLY A 29 14.97 0.80 5.04
C GLY A 29 14.03 0.37 6.16
N CYS A 30 13.10 -0.55 5.88
CA CYS A 30 12.31 -1.21 6.90
C CYS A 30 13.21 -2.16 7.70
N PRO A 31 13.22 -2.09 9.05
CA PRO A 31 13.95 -3.05 9.87
C PRO A 31 13.44 -4.49 9.65
N ALA A 32 14.34 -5.47 9.70
CA ALA A 32 13.97 -6.88 9.65
C ALA A 32 13.31 -7.36 10.96
N GLY A 33 12.48 -8.40 10.87
CA GLY A 33 11.86 -9.08 12.00
C GLY A 33 10.54 -8.48 12.50
N LEU A 34 9.98 -7.48 11.79
CA LEU A 34 8.66 -6.94 12.09
C LEU A 34 7.58 -7.85 11.53
N GLU A 35 6.54 -8.15 12.32
CA GLU A 35 5.37 -8.87 11.84
C GLU A 35 4.61 -8.00 10.83
N LEU A 36 4.36 -8.56 9.64
CA LEU A 36 3.65 -7.86 8.57
C LEU A 36 2.89 -8.85 7.70
N HIS A 37 1.57 -8.62 7.59
CA HIS A 37 0.66 -9.34 6.72
C HIS A 37 -0.14 -8.39 5.83
N GLU A 38 -0.70 -8.92 4.73
CA GLU A 38 -1.54 -8.14 3.81
C GLU A 38 -2.77 -7.55 4.52
N ASP A 39 -3.35 -8.29 5.47
CA ASP A 39 -4.50 -7.84 6.26
C ASP A 39 -4.22 -6.54 7.05
N ASP A 40 -2.97 -6.34 7.50
CA ASP A 40 -2.56 -5.13 8.21
C ASP A 40 -2.70 -3.89 7.32
N ILE A 41 -2.41 -4.04 6.02
CA ILE A 41 -2.48 -2.97 5.02
C ILE A 41 -3.90 -2.86 4.45
N GLN A 42 -4.55 -4.00 4.19
CA GLN A 42 -5.90 -4.06 3.62
C GLN A 42 -6.91 -3.34 4.51
N LYS A 43 -6.80 -3.49 5.83
CA LYS A 43 -7.65 -2.76 6.78
C LYS A 43 -7.56 -1.24 6.61
N GLU A 44 -6.37 -0.70 6.38
CA GLU A 44 -6.18 0.74 6.17
C GLU A 44 -6.62 1.20 4.77
N LEU A 45 -6.52 0.33 3.75
CA LEU A 45 -7.10 0.57 2.43
C LEU A 45 -8.63 0.61 2.50
N ASP A 46 -9.24 -0.38 3.15
CA ASP A 46 -10.69 -0.48 3.30
C ASP A 46 -11.24 0.73 4.04
N ARG A 47 -10.56 1.17 5.10
CA ARG A 47 -10.91 2.38 5.86
C ARG A 47 -10.90 3.66 5.00
N ARG A 48 -10.05 3.73 3.97
CA ARG A 48 -9.96 4.88 3.06
C ARG A 48 -10.98 4.82 1.91
N ARG A 49 -11.59 3.66 1.68
CA ARG A 49 -12.48 3.43 0.54
C ARG A 49 -13.67 4.40 0.59
N PRO A 50 -13.99 5.11 -0.51
CA PRO A 50 -15.26 5.83 -0.63
C PRO A 50 -16.43 4.84 -0.66
N GLY A 51 -17.65 5.31 -0.40
CA GLY A 51 -18.85 4.45 -0.37
C GLY A 51 -19.17 3.84 1.00
N GLN A 52 -18.39 4.14 2.04
CA GLN A 52 -18.68 3.71 3.42
C GLN A 52 -19.82 4.49 4.10
N SER A 53 -20.30 5.58 3.49
CA SER A 53 -21.42 6.36 4.02
C SER A 53 -22.32 6.88 2.89
N GLU A 54 -23.57 7.20 3.21
CA GLU A 54 -24.54 7.75 2.25
C GLU A 54 -24.12 9.09 1.62
N ILE A 55 -23.12 9.76 2.19
CA ILE A 55 -22.61 11.06 1.72
C ILE A 55 -21.42 10.89 0.75
N THR A 56 -20.85 9.68 0.67
CA THR A 56 -19.70 9.38 -0.21
C THR A 56 -20.15 8.84 -1.57
N THR A 57 -19.27 8.91 -2.56
CA THR A 57 -19.56 8.39 -3.90
C THR A 57 -19.83 6.87 -3.86
N PRO A 58 -20.74 6.35 -4.69
CA PRO A 58 -21.13 4.94 -4.68
C PRO A 58 -20.09 4.00 -5.34
N ARG A 59 -18.84 4.44 -5.52
CA ARG A 59 -17.79 3.62 -6.10
C ARG A 59 -17.31 2.62 -5.06
N ASP A 60 -17.52 1.35 -5.32
CA ASP A 60 -16.87 0.26 -4.60
C ASP A 60 -15.59 -0.09 -5.34
N GLU A 61 -14.45 0.29 -4.76
CA GLU A 61 -13.11 -0.03 -5.26
C GLU A 61 -12.61 -1.26 -4.50
N PRO A 62 -12.65 -2.47 -5.09
CA PRO A 62 -12.29 -3.72 -4.43
C PRO A 62 -10.76 -3.90 -4.39
N ASP A 63 -10.04 -2.82 -4.14
CA ASP A 63 -8.57 -2.79 -4.17
C ASP A 63 -8.04 -3.81 -3.17
N LYS A 64 -7.21 -4.73 -3.67
CA LYS A 64 -6.52 -5.72 -2.85
C LYS A 64 -5.04 -5.41 -2.82
N VAL A 65 -4.48 -5.41 -1.63
CA VAL A 65 -3.03 -5.33 -1.45
C VAL A 65 -2.39 -6.69 -1.68
N GLU A 66 -1.21 -6.69 -2.30
CA GLU A 66 -0.35 -7.86 -2.43
C GLU A 66 1.07 -7.48 -2.03
N ILE A 67 1.72 -8.28 -1.17
CA ILE A 67 3.13 -8.09 -0.80
C ILE A 67 4.02 -8.96 -1.70
N LEU A 68 4.69 -8.32 -2.66
CA LEU A 68 5.51 -9.03 -3.65
C LEU A 68 6.91 -9.43 -3.15
N SER A 69 7.44 -8.74 -2.14
CA SER A 69 8.79 -8.97 -1.61
C SER A 69 9.00 -8.36 -0.22
N GLY A 70 10.15 -8.65 0.40
CA GLY A 70 10.56 -8.04 1.67
C GLY A 70 9.92 -8.65 2.91
N VAL A 71 9.15 -9.72 2.77
CA VAL A 71 8.55 -10.49 3.86
C VAL A 71 8.83 -11.98 3.66
N PHE A 72 9.23 -12.66 4.73
CA PHE A 72 9.44 -14.11 4.79
C PHE A 72 8.88 -14.62 6.12
N GLU A 73 8.08 -15.69 6.08
CA GLU A 73 7.42 -16.28 7.26
C GLU A 73 6.66 -15.25 8.12
N GLY A 74 5.98 -14.30 7.48
CA GLY A 74 5.20 -13.25 8.15
C GLY A 74 6.05 -12.14 8.79
N LYS A 75 7.37 -12.10 8.51
CA LYS A 75 8.28 -11.10 9.05
C LYS A 75 9.07 -10.39 7.96
N THR A 76 9.37 -9.11 8.17
CA THR A 76 10.22 -8.34 7.25
C THR A 76 11.64 -8.90 7.19
N THR A 77 12.25 -8.88 6.00
CA THR A 77 13.61 -9.39 5.73
C THR A 77 14.64 -8.30 5.51
#